data_AF-A0A950DN14-F1
#
_entry.id   AF-A0A950DN14-F1
#
_cell.length_a   1.000
_cell.length_b   1.000
_cell.length_c   1.000
_cell.angle_alpha   90.00
_cell.angle_beta   90.00
_cell.angle_gamma   90.00
#
_symmetry.space_group_name_H-M   'P 1'
#
loop_
_entity.id
_entity.type
_entity.pdbx_description
1 polymer ?
#
loop_
_entity_poly.entity_id
_entity_poly.type
_entity_poly.pdbx_seq_one_letter_code
_entity_poly.pdbx_strand_id
1 'polypeptide(L)'
;MSTTEKLLLGLVLGIAPALFGLAVFALSFNRAERLGFCASCHTMTPWVADLKNPNSASLASKHYRNRWIVTNQCYTCHINYEFMGPINAKLDGMRHVVAYYTGIGMPQGAIKLYEPFPNGNCLRCHGAAQNFNQSPTHAAVMQQVKANQLSCTVCHQPIHTPQG
;
A
#
# COMPACT_ATOMS: atom_id res chain seq x y z
N MET A 1 -38.10 31.45 -18.59
CA MET A 1 -37.18 30.30 -18.53
C MET A 1 -37.92 29.05 -19.02
N SER A 2 -37.53 28.55 -20.18
CA SER A 2 -38.08 27.36 -20.85
C SER A 2 -37.81 26.08 -20.02
N THR A 3 -38.64 25.05 -20.19
CA THR A 3 -38.41 23.71 -19.59
C THR A 3 -37.04 23.16 -19.97
N THR A 4 -36.58 23.41 -21.19
CA THR A 4 -35.25 23.03 -21.67
C THR A 4 -34.13 23.75 -20.91
N GLU A 5 -34.30 25.05 -20.61
CA GLU A 5 -33.32 25.83 -19.84
C GLU A 5 -33.25 25.35 -18.38
N LYS A 6 -34.39 25.01 -17.77
CA LYS A 6 -34.45 24.45 -16.41
C LYS A 6 -33.76 23.08 -16.33
N LEU A 7 -33.98 22.22 -17.33
CA LEU A 7 -33.33 20.91 -17.42
C LEU A 7 -31.83 21.02 -17.65
N LEU A 8 -31.40 21.95 -18.52
CA LEU A 8 -29.97 22.24 -18.74
C LEU A 8 -29.31 22.81 -17.50
N LEU A 9 -29.96 23.73 -16.77
CA LEU A 9 -29.43 24.24 -15.49
C LEU A 9 -29.28 23.11 -14.46
N GLY A 10 -30.29 22.24 -14.32
CA GLY A 10 -30.23 21.10 -13.40
C GLY A 10 -29.13 20.10 -13.75
N LEU A 11 -28.92 19.84 -15.04
CA LEU A 11 -27.82 19.00 -15.53
C LEU A 11 -26.45 19.64 -15.22
N VAL A 12 -26.28 20.92 -15.53
CA VAL A 12 -24.98 21.62 -15.43
C VAL A 12 -24.60 21.99 -14.00
N LEU A 13 -25.58 22.32 -13.13
CA LEU A 13 -25.31 22.72 -11.74
C LEU A 13 -25.45 21.56 -10.75
N GLY A 14 -26.19 20.51 -11.09
CA GLY A 14 -26.38 19.35 -10.23
C GLY A 14 -25.54 18.16 -10.67
N ILE A 15 -25.85 17.62 -11.85
CA ILE A 15 -25.31 16.32 -12.29
C ILE A 15 -23.84 16.42 -12.70
N ALA A 16 -23.47 17.41 -13.51
CA ALA A 16 -22.10 17.55 -14.00
C ALA A 16 -21.08 17.75 -12.86
N PRO A 17 -21.30 18.63 -11.85
CA PRO A 17 -20.38 18.77 -10.73
C PRO A 17 -20.32 17.52 -9.85
N ALA A 18 -21.44 16.82 -9.66
CA ALA A 18 -21.46 15.57 -8.91
C ALA A 18 -20.64 14.47 -9.59
N LEU A 19 -20.81 14.30 -10.90
CA LEU A 19 -20.02 13.34 -11.69
C LEU A 19 -18.54 13.72 -11.70
N PHE A 20 -18.23 15.00 -11.86
CA PHE A 20 -16.86 15.49 -11.78
C PHE A 20 -16.24 15.22 -10.41
N GLY A 21 -16.96 15.52 -9.33
CA GLY A 21 -16.53 15.24 -7.96
C GLY A 21 -16.26 13.76 -7.73
N LEU A 22 -17.14 12.88 -8.22
CA LEU A 22 -16.94 11.42 -8.13
C LEU A 22 -15.72 10.96 -8.93
N ALA A 23 -15.51 11.50 -10.13
CA ALA A 23 -14.34 11.18 -10.95
C ALA A 23 -13.04 11.63 -10.26
N VAL A 24 -13.00 12.87 -9.74
CA VAL A 24 -11.84 13.39 -9.01
C VAL A 24 -11.57 12.56 -7.75
N PHE A 25 -12.61 12.18 -7.01
CA PHE A 25 -12.50 11.31 -5.86
C PHE A 25 -11.88 9.96 -6.24
N ALA A 26 -12.42 9.27 -7.25
CA ALA A 26 -11.92 7.98 -7.70
C ALA A 26 -10.46 8.06 -8.17
N LEU A 27 -10.09 9.10 -8.92
CA LEU A 27 -8.72 9.31 -9.38
C LEU A 27 -7.76 9.57 -8.20
N SER A 28 -8.16 10.43 -7.27
CA SER A 28 -7.36 10.76 -6.08
C SER A 28 -7.16 9.53 -5.19
N PHE A 29 -8.23 8.75 -5.02
CA PHE A 29 -8.23 7.52 -4.25
C PHE A 29 -7.23 6.50 -4.81
N ASN A 30 -7.18 6.32 -6.13
CA ASN A 30 -6.20 5.45 -6.80
C ASN A 30 -4.78 6.04 -6.82
N ARG A 31 -4.65 7.38 -6.89
CA ARG A 31 -3.36 8.06 -6.88
C ARG A 31 -2.62 7.85 -5.55
N ALA A 32 -3.36 7.82 -4.44
CA ALA A 32 -2.83 7.61 -3.09
C ALA A 32 -2.15 6.24 -2.88
N GLU A 33 -2.33 5.30 -3.80
CA GLU A 33 -1.73 3.95 -3.74
C GLU A 33 -0.38 3.87 -4.46
N ARG A 34 -0.05 4.89 -5.26
CA ARG A 34 1.12 4.91 -6.12
C ARG A 34 2.38 5.21 -5.31
N LEU A 35 3.49 4.61 -5.69
CA LEU A 35 4.81 4.93 -5.14
C LEU A 35 5.10 6.44 -5.14
N GLY A 36 4.69 7.16 -6.19
CA GLY A 36 4.88 8.61 -6.27
C GLY A 36 4.17 9.41 -5.17
N PHE A 37 3.04 8.93 -4.65
CA PHE A 37 2.35 9.56 -3.52
C PHE A 37 3.11 9.28 -2.22
N CYS A 38 3.49 8.03 -1.95
CA CYS A 38 4.29 7.72 -0.77
C CYS A 38 5.62 8.48 -0.77
N ALA A 39 6.26 8.61 -1.93
CA ALA A 39 7.52 9.32 -2.12
C ALA A 39 7.41 10.84 -2.06
N SER A 40 6.20 11.43 -2.03
CA SER A 40 6.06 12.89 -1.89
C SER A 40 6.28 13.37 -0.46
N CYS A 41 6.23 12.48 0.54
CA CYS A 41 6.51 12.80 1.93
C CYS A 41 8.02 12.63 2.20
N HIS A 42 8.70 13.67 2.67
CA HIS A 42 10.13 13.63 2.95
C HIS A 42 10.51 12.52 3.96
N THR A 43 9.62 12.24 4.93
CA THR A 43 9.82 11.19 5.94
C THR A 43 9.90 9.77 5.35
N MET A 44 9.46 9.58 4.10
CA MET A 44 9.54 8.31 3.38
C MET A 44 10.85 8.13 2.59
N THR A 45 11.70 9.16 2.51
CA THR A 45 12.91 9.17 1.67
C THR A 45 13.83 7.96 1.91
N PRO A 46 14.16 7.56 3.16
CA PRO A 46 15.07 6.42 3.38
C PRO A 46 14.51 5.10 2.86
N TRP A 47 13.19 4.91 2.98
CA TRP A 47 12.49 3.71 2.50
C TRP A 47 12.41 3.66 0.98
N VAL A 48 12.14 4.80 0.34
CA VAL A 48 12.14 4.92 -1.13
C VAL A 48 13.55 4.75 -1.69
N ALA A 49 14.57 5.24 -1.00
CA ALA A 49 15.97 5.05 -1.37
C ALA A 49 16.36 3.57 -1.34
N ASP A 50 16.02 2.84 -0.27
CA ASP A 50 16.24 1.39 -0.20
C ASP A 50 15.49 0.64 -1.29
N LEU A 51 14.20 0.94 -1.50
CA LEU A 51 13.37 0.35 -2.55
C LEU A 51 14.01 0.51 -3.94
N LYS A 52 14.60 1.67 -4.22
CA LYS A 52 15.21 1.98 -5.53
C LYS A 52 16.69 1.59 -5.63
N ASN A 53 17.34 1.20 -4.54
CA ASN A 53 18.74 0.84 -4.54
C ASN A 53 18.95 -0.51 -5.23
N PRO A 54 19.59 -0.57 -6.42
CA PRO A 54 19.76 -1.82 -7.16
C PRO A 54 20.65 -2.83 -6.44
N ASN A 55 21.50 -2.37 -5.53
CA ASN A 55 22.43 -3.20 -4.76
C ASN A 55 21.84 -3.64 -3.41
N SER A 56 20.67 -3.13 -3.01
CA SER A 56 20.04 -3.56 -1.77
C SER A 56 19.58 -5.02 -1.85
N ALA A 57 19.82 -5.76 -0.77
CA ALA A 57 19.37 -7.14 -0.61
C ALA A 57 17.94 -7.23 -0.06
N SER A 58 17.33 -6.09 0.29
CA SER A 58 15.99 -6.00 0.88
C SER A 58 14.92 -6.61 -0.03
N LEU A 59 13.85 -7.12 0.57
CA LEU A 59 12.72 -7.64 -0.21
C LEU A 59 12.12 -6.54 -1.08
N ALA A 60 11.97 -5.33 -0.55
CA ALA A 60 11.42 -4.20 -1.29
C ALA A 60 12.22 -3.92 -2.56
N SER A 61 13.55 -3.81 -2.46
CA SER A 61 14.43 -3.59 -3.62
C SER A 61 14.29 -4.71 -4.65
N LYS A 62 14.30 -5.97 -4.22
CA LYS A 62 14.15 -7.12 -5.12
C LYS A 62 12.82 -7.10 -5.86
N HIS A 63 11.72 -6.83 -5.16
CA HIS A 63 10.39 -6.75 -5.78
C HIS A 63 10.28 -5.58 -6.76
N TYR A 64 10.91 -4.45 -6.44
CA TYR A 64 10.93 -3.26 -7.29
C TYR A 64 11.79 -3.47 -8.55
N ARG A 65 13.05 -3.85 -8.38
CA ARG A 65 14.02 -3.98 -9.48
C ARG A 65 13.64 -5.09 -10.47
N ASN A 66 13.06 -6.18 -9.99
CA ASN A 66 12.60 -7.29 -10.83
C ASN A 66 11.18 -7.07 -11.40
N ARG A 67 10.53 -5.95 -11.07
CA ARG A 67 9.17 -5.60 -11.50
C ARG A 67 8.13 -6.69 -11.18
N TRP A 68 8.30 -7.41 -10.08
CA TRP A 68 7.31 -8.40 -9.62
C TRP A 68 5.99 -7.74 -9.19
N ILE A 69 6.06 -6.47 -8.79
CA ILE A 69 4.90 -5.62 -8.54
C ILE A 69 4.99 -4.42 -9.50
N VAL A 70 4.14 -4.42 -10.54
CA VAL A 70 4.22 -3.44 -11.63
C VAL A 70 3.72 -2.05 -11.19
N THR A 71 2.67 -2.01 -10.38
CA THR A 71 2.05 -0.77 -9.89
C THR A 71 1.77 -0.89 -8.40
N ASN A 72 1.63 0.25 -7.72
CA ASN A 72 1.27 0.28 -6.31
C ASN A 72 2.28 -0.47 -5.42
N GLN A 73 3.59 -0.26 -5.67
CA GLN A 73 4.67 -1.07 -5.11
C GLN A 73 4.71 -1.06 -3.57
N CYS A 74 4.51 0.11 -2.94
CA CYS A 74 4.41 0.20 -1.48
C CYS A 74 3.07 -0.35 -1.00
N TYR A 75 1.98 0.13 -1.59
CA TYR A 75 0.61 -0.20 -1.19
C TYR A 75 0.31 -1.71 -1.27
N THR A 76 0.89 -2.43 -2.24
CA THR A 76 0.69 -3.87 -2.40
C THR A 76 1.14 -4.68 -1.19
N CYS A 77 2.17 -4.23 -0.47
CA CYS A 77 2.61 -4.92 0.75
C CYS A 77 2.02 -4.26 2.01
N HIS A 78 1.93 -2.92 2.03
CA HIS A 78 1.59 -2.11 3.20
C HIS A 78 0.10 -1.95 3.50
N ILE A 79 -0.77 -2.68 2.80
CA ILE A 79 -2.17 -2.80 3.22
C ILE A 79 -2.48 -4.22 3.65
N ASN A 80 -3.30 -4.34 4.67
CA ASN A 80 -3.96 -5.61 4.97
C ASN A 80 -5.10 -5.77 3.97
N TYR A 81 -5.22 -6.91 3.29
CA TYR A 81 -6.27 -7.14 2.27
C TYR A 81 -7.49 -7.90 2.81
N GLU A 82 -7.74 -7.85 4.11
CA GLU A 82 -9.00 -8.32 4.69
C GLU A 82 -10.18 -7.46 4.18
N PHE A 83 -11.42 -7.82 4.52
CA PHE A 83 -12.64 -7.23 3.93
C PHE A 83 -12.67 -5.69 3.94
N MET A 84 -12.19 -5.05 5.02
CA MET A 84 -12.10 -3.58 5.15
C MET A 84 -10.68 -3.02 4.94
N GLY A 85 -9.75 -3.86 4.52
CA GLY A 85 -8.34 -3.58 4.38
C GLY A 85 -7.99 -2.31 3.60
N PRO A 86 -8.47 -2.16 2.35
CA PRO A 86 -8.24 -0.96 1.55
C PRO A 86 -8.81 0.33 2.15
N ILE A 87 -9.91 0.23 2.91
CA ILE A 87 -10.54 1.38 3.58
C ILE A 87 -9.72 1.78 4.80
N ASN A 88 -9.38 0.81 5.67
CA ASN A 88 -8.56 1.03 6.86
C ASN A 88 -7.20 1.65 6.48
N ALA A 89 -6.55 1.13 5.43
CA ALA A 89 -5.30 1.69 4.94
C ALA A 89 -5.41 3.16 4.53
N LYS A 90 -6.57 3.60 4.02
CA LYS A 90 -6.79 4.99 3.63
C LYS A 90 -7.12 5.88 4.83
N LEU A 91 -7.84 5.35 5.82
CA LEU A 91 -8.02 6.03 7.10
C LEU A 91 -6.68 6.23 7.81
N ASP A 92 -5.81 5.23 7.79
CA ASP A 92 -4.45 5.34 8.34
C ASP A 92 -3.59 6.32 7.53
N GLY A 93 -3.68 6.29 6.20
CA GLY A 93 -3.06 7.31 5.35
C GLY A 93 -3.53 8.74 5.67
N MET A 94 -4.84 8.93 5.92
CA MET A 94 -5.38 10.22 6.37
C MET A 94 -4.82 10.62 7.74
N ARG A 95 -4.71 9.68 8.69
CA ARG A 95 -4.08 9.93 9.99
C ARG A 95 -2.63 10.40 9.81
N HIS A 96 -1.87 9.78 8.89
CA HIS A 96 -0.49 10.21 8.58
C HIS A 96 -0.43 11.60 7.98
N VAL A 97 -1.36 11.94 7.08
CA VAL A 97 -1.45 13.30 6.51
C VAL A 97 -1.71 14.32 7.61
N VAL A 98 -2.68 14.06 8.49
CA VAL A 98 -2.98 14.96 9.62
C VAL A 98 -1.77 15.09 10.53
N ALA A 99 -1.13 13.98 10.90
CA ALA A 99 0.07 13.98 11.73
C ALA A 99 1.22 14.78 11.08
N TYR A 100 1.43 14.60 9.78
CA TYR A 100 2.45 15.30 9.01
C TYR A 100 2.25 16.83 9.02
N TYR A 101 1.03 17.31 8.81
CA TYR A 101 0.75 18.75 8.73
C TYR A 101 0.61 19.43 10.09
N THR A 102 0.10 18.72 11.10
CA THR A 102 -0.19 19.32 12.42
C THR A 102 0.87 19.01 13.46
N GLY A 103 1.72 18.00 13.23
CA GLY A 103 2.64 17.44 14.23
C GLY A 103 1.94 16.58 15.29
N ILE A 104 0.60 16.55 15.35
CA ILE A 104 -0.15 15.82 16.36
C ILE A 104 -0.09 14.32 16.05
N GLY A 105 0.41 13.53 17.00
CA GLY A 105 0.54 12.09 16.85
C GLY A 105 1.70 11.64 15.96
N MET A 106 2.60 12.55 15.57
CA MET A 106 3.85 12.17 14.90
C MET A 106 4.72 11.32 15.85
N PRO A 107 5.23 10.15 15.40
CA PRO A 107 6.14 9.37 16.21
C PRO A 107 7.42 10.16 16.48
N GLN A 108 7.85 10.20 17.74
CA GLN A 108 9.09 10.87 18.16
C GLN A 108 10.36 10.05 17.87
N GLY A 109 10.28 9.08 16.96
CA GLY A 109 11.37 8.12 16.68
C GLY A 109 11.19 7.41 15.36
N ALA A 110 11.90 6.28 15.19
CA ALA A 110 11.86 5.51 13.96
C ALA A 110 10.43 5.08 13.60
N ILE A 111 10.11 5.17 12.31
CA ILE A 111 8.83 4.70 11.76
C ILE A 111 8.75 3.19 11.99
N LYS A 112 7.67 2.76 12.64
CA LYS A 112 7.38 1.35 12.91
C LYS A 112 6.04 0.99 12.27
N LEU A 113 5.87 -0.29 11.98
CA LEU A 113 4.57 -0.82 11.61
C LEU A 113 3.65 -0.81 12.83
N TYR A 114 2.37 -0.52 12.62
CA TYR A 114 1.35 -0.69 13.66
C TYR A 114 1.19 -2.16 14.03
N GLU A 115 1.21 -3.03 13.03
CA GLU A 115 1.08 -4.48 13.16
C GLU A 115 2.07 -5.17 12.21
N PRO A 116 2.57 -6.38 12.54
CA PRO A 116 3.33 -7.18 11.60
C PRO A 116 2.53 -7.46 10.32
N PHE A 117 3.24 -7.65 9.21
CA PHE A 117 2.58 -8.01 7.96
C PHE A 117 1.90 -9.38 8.08
N PRO A 118 0.59 -9.49 7.79
CA PRO A 118 -0.06 -10.78 7.72
C PRO A 118 0.51 -11.58 6.54
N ASN A 119 0.79 -12.86 6.75
CA ASN A 119 1.31 -13.76 5.73
C ASN A 119 0.39 -13.86 4.51
N GLY A 120 -0.91 -13.60 4.69
CA GLY A 120 -1.87 -13.50 3.59
C GLY A 120 -1.47 -12.50 2.51
N ASN A 121 -0.82 -11.38 2.88
CA ASN A 121 -0.32 -10.39 1.91
C ASN A 121 0.75 -11.00 1.00
N CYS A 122 1.66 -11.81 1.55
CA CYS A 122 2.68 -12.52 0.79
C CYS A 122 2.06 -13.64 -0.07
N LEU A 123 1.18 -14.44 0.54
CA LEU A 123 0.57 -15.61 -0.07
C LEU A 123 -0.36 -15.28 -1.25
N ARG A 124 -0.83 -14.03 -1.38
CA ARG A 124 -1.59 -13.60 -2.55
C ARG A 124 -0.84 -13.80 -3.86
N CYS A 125 0.47 -13.56 -3.85
CA CYS A 125 1.33 -13.78 -5.02
C CYS A 125 2.13 -15.09 -4.89
N HIS A 126 2.51 -15.48 -3.67
CA HIS A 126 3.36 -16.66 -3.45
C HIS A 126 2.59 -17.97 -3.26
N GLY A 127 1.36 -17.95 -2.73
CA GLY A 127 0.63 -19.16 -2.34
C GLY A 127 0.20 -20.04 -3.52
N ALA A 128 0.04 -19.46 -4.70
CA ALA A 128 -0.22 -20.21 -5.93
C ALA A 128 1.06 -20.56 -6.71
N ALA A 129 2.22 -20.05 -6.30
CA ALA A 129 3.46 -20.22 -7.05
C ALA A 129 3.99 -21.66 -6.92
N GLN A 130 4.37 -22.26 -8.04
CA GLN A 130 4.80 -23.66 -8.08
C GLN A 130 6.03 -23.92 -7.19
N ASN A 131 7.01 -23.04 -7.24
CA ASN A 131 8.21 -23.10 -6.41
C ASN A 131 7.91 -22.96 -4.91
N PHE A 132 6.85 -22.23 -4.54
CA PHE A 132 6.40 -22.16 -3.16
C PHE A 132 5.79 -23.49 -2.71
N ASN A 133 4.89 -24.06 -3.52
CA ASN A 133 4.15 -25.29 -3.22
C ASN A 133 5.03 -26.56 -3.24
N GLN A 134 6.11 -26.56 -4.01
CA GLN A 134 7.04 -27.70 -4.11
C GLN A 134 8.16 -27.67 -3.06
N SER A 135 8.24 -26.63 -2.23
CA SER A 135 9.28 -26.50 -1.21
C SER A 135 8.95 -27.36 0.03
N PRO A 136 9.78 -28.36 0.38
CA PRO A 136 9.59 -29.15 1.61
C PRO A 136 9.66 -28.28 2.87
N THR A 137 10.51 -27.24 2.84
CA THR A 137 10.67 -26.28 3.94
C THR A 137 9.38 -25.50 4.18
N HIS A 138 8.69 -25.06 3.13
CA HIS A 138 7.40 -24.39 3.30
C HIS A 138 6.34 -25.36 3.81
N ALA A 139 6.25 -26.57 3.22
CA ALA A 139 5.30 -27.59 3.62
C ALA A 139 5.35 -27.89 5.13
N ALA A 140 6.55 -27.97 5.71
CA ALA A 140 6.77 -28.22 7.13
C ALA A 140 6.22 -27.13 8.07
N VAL A 141 6.09 -25.88 7.59
CA VAL A 141 5.67 -24.74 8.43
C VAL A 141 4.34 -24.13 8.00
N MET A 142 3.66 -24.70 6.99
CA MET A 142 2.45 -24.10 6.41
C MET A 142 1.33 -23.86 7.42
N GLN A 143 1.19 -24.70 8.44
CA GLN A 143 0.16 -24.49 9.48
C GLN A 143 0.43 -23.22 10.29
N GLN A 144 1.68 -23.00 10.70
CA GLN A 144 2.10 -21.80 11.44
C GLN A 144 2.01 -20.55 10.56
N VAL A 145 2.39 -20.67 9.27
CA VAL A 145 2.27 -19.57 8.30
C VAL A 145 0.81 -19.16 8.10
N LYS A 146 -0.10 -20.12 7.91
CA LYS A 146 -1.54 -19.83 7.76
C LYS A 146 -2.15 -19.22 9.01
N ALA A 147 -1.65 -19.57 10.19
CA ALA A 147 -2.07 -19.02 11.47
C ALA A 147 -1.40 -17.68 11.83
N ASN A 148 -0.57 -17.09 10.95
CA ASN A 148 0.27 -15.92 11.24
C ASN A 148 1.22 -16.07 12.45
N GLN A 149 1.52 -17.29 12.87
CA GLN A 149 2.43 -17.57 14.00
C GLN A 149 3.90 -17.53 13.58
N LEU A 150 4.20 -17.87 12.32
CA LEU A 150 5.52 -17.75 11.73
C LEU A 150 5.46 -16.79 10.54
N SER A 151 6.04 -15.59 10.70
CA SER A 151 6.08 -14.60 9.62
C SER A 151 7.05 -15.02 8.51
N CYS A 152 6.69 -14.77 7.25
CA CYS A 152 7.58 -14.94 6.11
C CYS A 152 8.93 -14.20 6.29
N THR A 153 8.91 -13.03 6.94
CA THR A 153 10.11 -12.18 7.11
C THR A 153 11.09 -12.69 8.16
N VAL A 154 10.78 -13.77 8.88
CA VAL A 154 11.72 -14.42 9.80
C VAL A 154 12.79 -15.18 9.01
N CYS A 155 12.42 -15.79 7.89
CA CYS A 155 13.33 -16.56 7.04
C CYS A 155 13.71 -15.80 5.76
N HIS A 156 12.79 -15.02 5.20
CA HIS A 156 13.08 -14.16 4.06
C HIS A 156 13.75 -12.87 4.51
N GLN A 157 14.54 -12.27 3.60
CA GLN A 157 15.33 -11.06 3.87
C GLN A 157 14.51 -9.93 4.51
N PRO A 158 15.14 -8.99 5.22
CA PRO A 158 14.44 -7.82 5.74
C PRO A 158 13.63 -7.11 4.65
N ILE A 159 12.45 -6.62 5.02
CA ILE A 159 11.56 -5.92 4.06
C ILE A 159 12.29 -4.71 3.48
N HIS A 160 12.92 -3.96 4.36
CA HIS A 160 13.69 -2.77 4.05
C HIS A 160 14.99 -2.76 4.83
N THR A 161 16.02 -2.16 4.23
CA THR A 161 17.29 -1.84 4.89
C THR A 161 17.63 -0.37 4.63
N PRO A 162 16.83 0.57 5.19
CA PRO A 162 17.05 1.98 4.94
C PRO A 162 18.43 2.36 5.47
N GLN A 163 19.22 3.00 4.63
CA GLN A 163 20.46 3.63 5.08
C GLN A 163 20.05 4.90 5.82
N GLY A 164 20.48 5.01 7.09
CA GLY A 164 20.29 6.18 7.93
C GLY A 164 21.14 7.34 7.46
#